data_AF-A0AAU3DBD2-F1
#
_entry.id   AF-A0AAU3DBD2-F1
#
_cell.length_a   1.000
_cell.length_b   1.000
_cell.length_c   1.000
_cell.angle_alpha   90.00
_cell.angle_beta   90.00
_cell.angle_gamma   90.00
#
_symmetry.space_group_name_H-M   'P 1'
#
loop_
_entity.id
_entity.type
_entity.pdbx_description
1 polymer ?
#
loop_
_entity_poly.entity_id
_entity_poly.type
_entity_poly.pdbx_seq_one_letter_code
_entity_poly.pdbx_strand_id
1 'polypeptide(L)'
;MADPAFLSGTASPAGAAYLIGLIQEAGTIATAHFAQLPDGEEASAFVTLTAPTGYGVMFVGTWTFVRDAAGRVTLFGTEPEEEGVPRG
;
A
#
# COMPACT_ATOMS: atom_id res chain seq x y z
N MET A 1 6.49 35.03 -1.11
CA MET A 1 5.75 33.96 -1.80
C MET A 1 5.09 33.12 -0.73
N ALA A 2 3.77 32.89 -0.83
CA ALA A 2 3.08 32.00 0.09
C ALA A 2 3.43 30.55 -0.27
N ASP A 3 3.86 29.79 0.73
CA ASP A 3 4.19 28.37 0.61
C ASP A 3 2.94 27.60 0.15
N PRO A 4 2.98 26.81 -0.94
CA PRO A 4 1.80 26.07 -1.37
C PRO A 4 1.41 25.06 -0.29
N ALA A 5 0.18 25.23 0.24
CA ALA A 5 -0.44 24.42 1.30
C ALA A 5 -0.50 22.90 1.01
N PHE A 6 -0.06 22.46 -0.16
CA PHE A 6 0.05 21.05 -0.52
C PHE A 6 1.25 20.35 0.13
N LEU A 7 2.26 21.09 0.62
CA LEU A 7 3.46 20.54 1.27
C LEU A 7 3.43 20.57 2.81
N SER A 8 2.37 21.11 3.42
CA SER A 8 2.31 21.32 4.89
C SER A 8 1.11 20.66 5.57
N GLY A 9 0.61 19.55 5.02
CA GLY A 9 -0.25 18.64 5.78
C GLY A 9 0.58 17.86 6.79
N THR A 10 0.71 18.34 8.04
CA THR A 10 1.22 17.51 9.13
C THR A 10 0.47 16.18 9.11
N ALA A 11 1.19 15.04 9.07
CA ALA A 11 0.58 13.72 9.21
C ALA A 11 -0.30 13.72 10.47
N SER A 12 -1.61 13.80 10.29
CA SER A 12 -2.53 13.81 11.42
C SER A 12 -2.71 12.36 11.90
N PRO A 13 -2.89 12.12 13.21
CA PRO A 13 -3.20 10.78 13.69
C PRO A 13 -4.40 10.15 12.97
N ALA A 14 -5.40 10.96 12.60
CA ALA A 14 -6.56 10.52 11.82
C ALA A 14 -6.19 10.10 10.39
N GLY A 15 -5.32 10.87 9.71
CA GLY A 15 -4.81 10.52 8.38
C GLY A 15 -3.97 9.24 8.39
N ALA A 16 -3.10 9.08 9.41
CA ALA A 16 -2.31 7.85 9.58
C ALA A 16 -3.22 6.63 9.86
N ALA A 17 -4.22 6.78 10.72
CA ALA A 17 -5.19 5.71 11.00
C ALA A 17 -5.99 5.31 9.75
N TYR A 18 -6.40 6.30 8.94
CA TYR A 18 -7.08 6.05 7.67
C TYR A 18 -6.20 5.24 6.71
N LEU A 19 -4.93 5.65 6.52
CA LEU A 19 -3.99 4.93 5.66
C LEU A 19 -3.71 3.50 6.15
N ILE A 20 -3.53 3.31 7.46
CA ILE A 20 -3.36 1.98 8.05
C ILE A 20 -4.59 1.11 7.79
N GLY A 21 -5.79 1.67 7.91
CA GLY A 21 -7.04 0.95 7.61
C GLY A 21 -7.09 0.46 6.17
N LEU A 22 -6.72 1.31 5.20
CA LEU A 22 -6.68 0.94 3.78
C LEU A 22 -5.63 -0.15 3.50
N ILE A 23 -4.46 -0.08 4.13
CA ILE A 23 -3.42 -1.12 4.03
C ILE A 23 -3.94 -2.46 4.56
N GLN A 24 -4.65 -2.45 5.70
CA GLN A 24 -5.22 -3.65 6.31
C GLN A 24 -6.32 -4.27 5.42
N GLU A 25 -7.16 -3.44 4.79
CA GLU A 25 -8.15 -3.89 3.81
C GLU A 25 -7.46 -4.56 2.61
N ALA A 26 -6.45 -3.91 2.04
CA ALA A 26 -5.68 -4.46 0.92
C ALA A 26 -4.98 -5.78 1.30
N GLY A 27 -4.44 -5.86 2.52
CA GLY A 27 -3.81 -7.08 3.04
C GLY A 27 -4.81 -8.23 3.21
N THR A 28 -6.02 -7.93 3.67
CA THR A 28 -7.10 -8.94 3.78
C THR A 28 -7.46 -9.52 2.42
N ILE A 29 -7.56 -8.67 1.40
CA ILE A 29 -7.81 -9.09 0.02
C ILE A 29 -6.67 -9.96 -0.51
N ALA A 30 -5.41 -9.54 -0.30
CA ALA A 30 -4.24 -10.31 -0.73
C ALA A 30 -4.18 -11.69 -0.05
N THR A 31 -4.39 -11.77 1.26
CA THR A 31 -4.41 -13.04 1.99
C THR A 31 -5.53 -13.95 1.52
N ALA A 32 -6.73 -13.41 1.26
CA ALA A 32 -7.84 -14.18 0.72
C ALA A 32 -7.54 -14.72 -0.69
N HIS A 33 -6.83 -13.95 -1.52
CA HIS A 33 -6.37 -14.42 -2.83
C HIS A 33 -5.32 -15.53 -2.69
N PHE A 34 -4.33 -15.36 -1.81
CA PHE A 34 -3.28 -16.34 -1.57
C PHE A 34 -3.79 -17.68 -1.04
N ALA A 35 -4.89 -17.68 -0.29
CA ALA A 35 -5.53 -18.91 0.19
C ALA A 35 -6.12 -19.78 -0.95
N GLN A 36 -6.19 -19.25 -2.17
CA GLN A 36 -6.69 -19.96 -3.36
C GLN A 36 -5.55 -20.54 -4.22
N LEU A 37 -4.30 -20.24 -3.89
CA LEU A 37 -3.12 -20.68 -4.63
C LEU A 37 -2.48 -21.92 -3.98
N PRO A 38 -1.78 -22.77 -4.75
CA PRO A 38 -1.04 -23.91 -4.20
C PRO A 38 -0.07 -23.50 -3.08
N ASP A 39 0.08 -24.34 -2.07
CA ASP A 39 1.06 -24.16 -1.01
C ASP A 39 2.49 -24.43 -1.50
N GLY A 40 3.49 -23.93 -0.76
CA GLY A 40 4.91 -24.18 -1.05
C GLY A 40 5.49 -23.36 -2.20
N GLU A 41 4.68 -22.53 -2.86
CA GLU A 41 5.09 -21.63 -3.93
C GLU A 41 5.05 -20.17 -3.48
N GLU A 42 6.05 -19.40 -3.92
CA GLU A 42 6.04 -17.95 -3.74
C GLU A 42 4.99 -17.31 -4.67
N ALA A 43 4.28 -16.30 -4.17
CA ALA A 43 3.28 -15.59 -4.95
C ALA A 43 3.24 -14.11 -4.60
N SER A 44 2.91 -13.27 -5.59
CA SER A 44 2.79 -11.82 -5.42
C SER A 44 1.40 -11.35 -5.83
N ALA A 45 0.81 -10.45 -5.05
CA ALA A 45 -0.46 -9.83 -5.32
C ALA A 45 -0.33 -8.30 -5.33
N PHE A 46 -0.80 -7.67 -6.41
CA PHE A 46 -0.92 -6.22 -6.52
C PHE A 46 -2.37 -5.84 -6.26
N VAL A 47 -2.62 -5.18 -5.12
CA VAL A 47 -3.96 -4.79 -4.72
C VAL A 47 -4.13 -3.29 -4.92
N THR A 48 -5.08 -2.92 -5.77
CA THR A 48 -5.48 -1.53 -6.01
C THR A 48 -6.85 -1.29 -5.41
N LEU A 49 -6.94 -0.38 -4.45
CA LEU A 49 -8.21 0.06 -3.88
C LEU A 49 -8.72 1.29 -4.63
N THR A 50 -10.01 1.25 -4.95
CA THR A 50 -10.73 2.37 -5.54
C THR A 50 -12.00 2.64 -4.73
N ALA A 51 -12.44 3.90 -4.69
CA ALA A 51 -13.64 4.30 -3.97
C ALA A 51 -14.64 4.96 -4.92
N PRO A 52 -15.94 4.65 -4.83
CA PRO A 52 -16.96 5.40 -5.54
C PRO A 52 -17.11 6.79 -4.93
N THR A 53 -17.27 7.79 -5.78
CA THR A 53 -17.54 9.18 -5.42
C THR A 53 -18.79 9.67 -6.15
N GLY A 54 -19.30 10.84 -5.78
CA GLY A 54 -20.38 11.50 -6.54
C GLY A 54 -20.03 11.86 -7.99
N TYR A 55 -18.75 11.75 -8.39
CA TYR A 55 -18.25 12.13 -9.71
C TYR A 55 -17.63 10.95 -10.48
N GLY A 56 -17.69 9.73 -9.95
CA GLY A 56 -17.08 8.53 -10.55
C GLY A 56 -16.23 7.76 -9.54
N VAL A 57 -15.39 6.85 -10.03
CA VAL A 57 -14.50 6.04 -9.19
C VAL A 57 -13.14 6.72 -9.05
N MET A 58 -12.67 6.90 -7.83
CA MET A 58 -11.34 7.47 -7.55
C MET A 58 -10.35 6.39 -7.12
N PHE A 59 -9.08 6.59 -7.47
CA PHE A 59 -7.96 5.80 -6.97
C PHE A 59 -7.67 6.15 -5.50
N VAL A 60 -7.54 5.13 -4.65
CA VAL A 60 -7.27 5.31 -3.22
C VAL A 60 -5.83 4.93 -2.87
N GLY A 61 -5.33 3.83 -3.44
CA GLY A 61 -3.96 3.38 -3.22
C GLY A 61 -3.68 2.03 -3.87
N THR A 62 -2.39 1.71 -3.97
CA THR A 62 -1.91 0.40 -4.44
C THR A 62 -0.85 -0.13 -3.47
N TRP A 63 -0.94 -1.43 -3.18
CA TRP A 63 0.00 -2.14 -2.33
C TRP A 63 0.39 -3.48 -2.95
N THR A 64 1.66 -3.85 -2.74
CA THR A 64 2.19 -5.13 -3.20
C THR A 64 2.37 -6.04 -1.99
N PHE A 65 1.76 -7.21 -2.04
CA PHE A 65 1.94 -8.25 -1.04
C PHE A 65 2.66 -9.45 -1.64
N VAL A 66 3.55 -10.05 -0.88
CA VAL A 66 4.29 -11.26 -1.27
C VAL A 66 4.06 -12.33 -0.22
N ARG A 67 3.64 -13.52 -0.64
CA ARG A 67 3.59 -14.74 0.16
C ARG A 67 4.84 -15.55 -0.13
N ASP A 68 5.63 -15.86 0.90
CA ASP A 68 6.77 -16.79 0.77
C ASP A 68 6.31 -18.27 0.75
N ALA A 69 7.24 -19.18 0.47
CA ALA A 69 6.95 -20.63 0.44
C ALA A 69 6.49 -21.20 1.80
N ALA A 70 6.73 -20.49 2.90
CA ALA A 70 6.26 -20.85 4.24
C ALA A 70 4.86 -20.28 4.55
N GLY A 71 4.25 -19.56 3.61
CA GLY A 71 2.92 -18.96 3.74
C GLY A 71 2.91 -17.62 4.48
N ARG A 72 4.06 -17.05 4.82
CA ARG A 72 4.13 -15.72 5.45
C ARG A 72 3.88 -14.65 4.40
N VAL A 73 2.92 -13.77 4.68
CA VAL A 73 2.60 -12.62 3.84
C VAL A 73 3.33 -11.38 4.34
N THR A 74 4.03 -10.71 3.43
CA THR A 74 4.77 -9.46 3.68
C THR A 74 4.24 -8.37 2.76
N LEU A 75 3.95 -7.20 3.31
CA LEU A 75 3.71 -5.98 2.54
C LEU A 75 5.04 -5.44 2.03
N PHE A 76 5.21 -5.36 0.72
CA PHE A 76 6.30 -4.62 0.09
C PHE A 76 5.85 -3.17 -0.09
N GLY A 77 6.36 -2.29 0.78
CA GLY A 77 6.47 -0.87 0.43
C GLY A 77 7.68 -0.68 -0.48
N THR A 78 7.64 0.31 -1.37
CA THR A 78 8.90 0.85 -1.91
C THR A 78 9.76 1.25 -0.73
N GLU A 79 11.01 0.78 -0.67
CA GLU A 79 12.00 1.44 0.18
C GLU A 79 11.91 2.95 -0.11
N PRO A 80 11.97 3.84 0.90
CA PRO A 80 12.09 5.26 0.59
C PRO A 80 13.26 5.40 -0.38
N GLU A 81 13.00 5.95 -1.57
CA GLU A 81 14.10 6.33 -2.46
C GLU A 81 15.04 7.16 -1.59
N GLU A 82 16.29 6.71 -1.40
CA GLU A 82 17.30 7.52 -0.73
C GLU A 82 17.30 8.86 -1.46
N GLU A 83 16.87 9.92 -0.76
CA GLU A 83 16.90 11.28 -1.26
C GLU A 83 18.36 11.66 -1.49
N GLY A 84 18.85 11.42 -2.71
CA GLY A 84 20.02 12.08 -3.29
C GLY A 84 21.33 12.01 -2.52
N VAL A 85 21.79 10.84 -2.05
CA VAL A 85 23.21 10.70 -1.67
C VAL A 85 24.00 10.18 -2.88
N PRO A 86 24.83 11.00 -3.54
CA PRO A 86 25.70 10.50 -4.59
C PRO A 86 26.71 9.54 -3.96
N ARG A 87 26.72 8.28 -4.41
CA ARG A 87 27.80 7.34 -4.10
C ARG A 87 29.03 7.76 -4.91
N GLY A 88 29.84 8.62 -4.31
CA GLY A 88 31.22 8.91 -4.69
C GLY A 88 32.19 8.08 -3.87
#